data_AF-A0AAV0AU39-F1
#
_entry.id   AF-A0AAV0AU39-F1
#
_cell.length_a   1.000
_cell.length_b   1.000
_cell.length_c   1.000
_cell.angle_alpha   90.00
_cell.angle_beta   90.00
_cell.angle_gamma   90.00
#
_symmetry.space_group_name_H-M   'P 1'
#
loop_
_entity.id
_entity.type
_entity.pdbx_description
1 polymer ?
#
loop_
_entity_poly.entity_id
_entity_poly.type
_entity_poly.pdbx_seq_one_letter_code
_entity_poly.pdbx_strand_id
1 'polypeptide(L)'
;MTLSGLPPSLSNQEYHTLFIATSNIASALELFTPVVEELNRLATTGVIAFDESIQQERSITGPGVKDVLNQAIIKTVKENQDSKVIFKISNIQEENIHKLFNPFFDLKGFNGHEDTLVEVFHVVLLGILKYLYRDLINNLSSDQKDELIARLQSFDTNNLNIPPIKAKYLVQHYLSLVGKDFKVLIQAAPFVFFPLIQEAKHKMWTSLCHLCSIIFQTHIVNLKSYLSNLNYYTQDFLLKLISTNAQWVNKPKFHILLHLSQSVIRFGPASLFATEKFESYNGVVRQASIHSNRQSPSHDIANTFNHYSALRYCLSGGMLQPTDSRTKSSHFSNVKLLLLKNPTIQNLLGLEPNFFKQSTRYPCITLNAQKKCDVHKDVPSIIKTQDLNAEWLNISSFDLDKHQTINANTFISVKPQEINQNNFIAFISDIWAVDKFSYHKIYIQCKRCEILEVDQFYGMRNIRKLLKEETISATNVISGLNIQHNCVRAGCPIKRTLPRKLEKQPTDMMLKEVHHDLNYNLYVINTGSLRASEKHHSPARIPNPHIRGSQN
;
A
#
# COMPACT_ATOMS: atom_id res chain seq x y z
N MET A 1 -11.87 -11.81 -15.36
CA MET A 1 -12.21 -12.58 -14.14
C MET A 1 -13.71 -12.51 -13.98
N THR A 2 -14.40 -13.65 -14.08
CA THR A 2 -15.87 -13.72 -14.10
C THR A 2 -16.42 -13.93 -12.69
N LEU A 3 -17.53 -13.25 -12.35
CA LEU A 3 -18.16 -13.23 -11.01
C LEU A 3 -19.06 -14.43 -10.73
N SER A 4 -18.56 -15.55 -11.21
CA SER A 4 -19.38 -16.56 -11.83
C SER A 4 -19.36 -17.82 -10.98
N GLY A 5 -20.44 -18.03 -10.21
CA GLY A 5 -20.57 -19.12 -9.23
C GLY A 5 -20.83 -18.66 -7.77
N LEU A 6 -21.01 -17.37 -7.53
CA LEU A 6 -21.41 -16.84 -6.22
C LEU A 6 -22.94 -16.59 -6.16
N PRO A 7 -23.61 -16.91 -5.04
CA PRO A 7 -24.99 -16.52 -4.78
C PRO A 7 -25.24 -15.03 -5.11
N PRO A 8 -26.46 -14.63 -5.53
CA PRO A 8 -26.78 -13.25 -5.92
C PRO A 8 -26.37 -12.19 -4.88
N SER A 9 -26.38 -12.54 -3.59
CA SER A 9 -25.91 -11.68 -2.49
C SER A 9 -24.39 -11.44 -2.45
N LEU A 10 -23.60 -12.27 -3.13
CA LEU A 10 -22.14 -12.23 -3.17
C LEU A 10 -21.61 -11.73 -4.51
N SER A 11 -22.34 -11.94 -5.61
CA SER A 11 -22.00 -11.37 -6.93
C SER A 11 -22.57 -9.95 -7.14
N ASN A 12 -23.59 -9.50 -6.38
CA ASN A 12 -24.16 -8.13 -6.43
C ASN A 12 -23.48 -7.14 -5.45
N GLN A 13 -22.25 -7.40 -5.00
CA GLN A 13 -21.56 -6.43 -4.16
C GLN A 13 -20.92 -5.32 -5.03
N GLU A 14 -21.03 -4.08 -4.57
CA GLU A 14 -20.78 -2.84 -5.33
C GLU A 14 -19.35 -2.61 -5.85
N TYR A 15 -18.36 -3.43 -5.50
CA TYR A 15 -17.00 -3.29 -6.02
C TYR A 15 -16.81 -3.77 -7.45
N HIS A 16 -17.78 -4.47 -8.02
CA HIS A 16 -17.66 -5.04 -9.36
C HIS A 16 -18.06 -4.07 -10.48
N THR A 17 -18.59 -2.90 -10.14
CA THR A 17 -18.89 -1.81 -11.08
C THR A 17 -17.76 -0.79 -11.05
N LEU A 18 -16.59 -1.15 -11.54
CA LEU A 18 -15.45 -0.23 -11.56
C LEU A 18 -14.64 -0.40 -12.82
N PHE A 19 -15.22 -0.06 -13.98
CA PHE A 19 -14.42 0.16 -15.18
C PHE A 19 -15.00 1.15 -16.21
N ILE A 20 -15.91 2.05 -15.83
CA ILE A 20 -16.33 3.16 -16.71
C ILE A 20 -16.06 4.55 -16.10
N ALA A 21 -15.73 4.67 -14.81
CA ALA A 21 -15.52 5.97 -14.18
C ALA A 21 -14.35 5.97 -13.19
N THR A 22 -13.11 5.97 -13.69
CA THR A 22 -11.95 6.26 -12.84
C THR A 22 -11.05 7.30 -13.50
N SER A 23 -11.48 8.56 -13.41
CA SER A 23 -10.56 9.68 -13.51
C SER A 23 -10.17 10.11 -12.09
N ASN A 24 -8.89 10.43 -11.90
CA ASN A 24 -8.37 11.14 -10.74
C ASN A 24 -8.68 12.65 -10.79
N ILE A 25 -9.26 13.13 -11.88
CA ILE A 25 -9.55 14.55 -12.15
C ILE A 25 -11.06 14.79 -12.26
N ALA A 26 -11.79 13.94 -12.98
CA ALA A 26 -13.22 14.07 -13.20
C ALA A 26 -14.04 13.30 -12.15
N SER A 27 -15.07 13.95 -11.62
CA SER A 27 -16.05 13.37 -10.71
C SER A 27 -16.89 12.29 -11.39
N ALA A 28 -17.52 11.41 -10.60
CA ALA A 28 -18.43 10.40 -11.14
C ALA A 28 -19.50 11.06 -12.03
N LEU A 29 -20.07 12.19 -11.62
CA LEU A 29 -21.07 12.93 -12.39
C LEU A 29 -20.54 13.37 -13.77
N GLU A 30 -19.31 13.88 -13.86
CA GLU A 30 -18.69 14.27 -15.14
C GLU A 30 -18.38 13.09 -16.05
N LEU A 31 -17.98 11.95 -15.46
CA LEU A 31 -17.70 10.71 -16.19
C LEU A 31 -18.97 10.00 -16.65
N PHE A 32 -20.08 10.21 -15.94
CA PHE A 32 -21.38 9.67 -16.30
C PHE A 32 -22.09 10.52 -17.36
N THR A 33 -21.82 11.83 -17.47
CA THR A 33 -22.48 12.73 -18.45
C THR A 33 -22.59 12.16 -19.87
N PRO A 34 -21.54 11.54 -20.47
CA PRO A 34 -21.63 10.99 -21.83
C PRO A 34 -22.53 9.76 -21.97
N VAL A 35 -22.77 9.02 -20.88
CA VAL A 35 -23.57 7.78 -20.85
C VAL A 35 -24.89 7.94 -20.11
N VAL A 36 -25.18 9.11 -19.53
CA VAL A 36 -26.40 9.41 -18.77
C VAL A 36 -27.64 9.28 -19.63
N GLU A 37 -27.64 9.78 -20.86
CA GLU A 37 -28.78 9.61 -21.77
C GLU A 37 -29.02 8.14 -22.10
N GLU A 38 -27.95 7.36 -22.30
CA GLU A 38 -28.05 5.94 -22.63
C GLU A 38 -28.51 5.10 -21.42
N LEU A 39 -28.03 5.41 -20.21
CA LEU A 39 -28.48 4.80 -18.95
C LEU A 39 -29.91 5.21 -18.61
N ASN A 40 -30.30 6.47 -18.84
CA ASN A 40 -31.67 6.93 -18.65
C ASN A 40 -32.61 6.26 -19.66
N ARG A 41 -32.19 6.11 -20.92
CA ARG A 41 -32.93 5.35 -21.94
C ARG A 41 -33.08 3.88 -21.52
N LEU A 42 -32.00 3.23 -21.11
CA LEU A 42 -32.03 1.87 -20.54
C LEU A 42 -32.99 1.75 -19.34
N ALA A 43 -33.03 2.77 -18.45
CA ALA A 43 -33.89 2.76 -17.27
C ALA A 43 -35.35 3.11 -17.55
N THR A 44 -35.64 3.94 -18.55
CA THR A 44 -36.99 4.46 -18.85
C THR A 44 -37.70 3.71 -19.96
N THR A 45 -37.00 3.35 -21.05
CA THR A 45 -37.58 2.60 -22.18
C THR A 45 -37.30 1.10 -22.10
N GLY A 46 -36.32 0.71 -21.28
CA GLY A 46 -35.77 -0.64 -21.28
C GLY A 46 -34.99 -0.95 -22.55
N VAL A 47 -34.30 -2.08 -22.55
CA VAL A 47 -33.78 -2.71 -23.77
C VAL A 47 -34.38 -4.11 -23.87
N ILE A 48 -34.81 -4.48 -25.06
CA ILE A 48 -35.35 -5.80 -25.33
C ILE A 48 -34.19 -6.79 -25.29
N ALA A 49 -34.23 -7.70 -24.32
CA ALA A 49 -33.34 -8.84 -24.25
C ALA A 49 -34.17 -10.12 -24.19
N PHE A 50 -33.66 -11.17 -24.80
CA PHE A 50 -34.34 -12.46 -24.85
C PHE A 50 -34.12 -13.22 -23.54
N ASP A 51 -35.20 -13.49 -22.79
CA ASP A 51 -35.18 -14.27 -21.55
C ASP A 51 -35.35 -15.76 -21.88
N GLU A 52 -34.24 -16.49 -21.82
CA GLU A 52 -34.17 -17.90 -22.22
C GLU A 52 -35.02 -18.83 -21.34
N SER A 53 -35.19 -18.49 -20.06
CA SER A 53 -35.92 -19.32 -19.10
C SER A 53 -37.42 -19.41 -19.40
N ILE A 54 -37.94 -18.41 -20.10
CA ILE A 54 -39.36 -18.28 -20.44
C ILE A 54 -39.61 -18.14 -21.94
N GLN A 55 -38.57 -18.22 -22.77
CA GLN A 55 -38.64 -18.15 -24.24
C GLN A 55 -39.36 -16.89 -24.78
N GLN A 56 -39.14 -15.74 -24.15
CA GLN A 56 -39.80 -14.49 -24.54
C GLN A 56 -38.84 -13.28 -24.54
N GLU A 57 -39.11 -12.32 -25.41
CA GLU A 57 -38.51 -11.00 -25.38
C GLU A 57 -39.03 -10.23 -24.16
N ARG A 58 -38.12 -9.79 -23.29
CA ARG A 58 -38.46 -8.96 -22.12
C ARG A 58 -37.81 -7.60 -22.23
N SER A 59 -38.56 -6.58 -21.86
CA SER A 59 -38.02 -5.26 -21.56
C SER A 59 -37.24 -5.34 -20.25
N ILE A 60 -35.93 -5.14 -20.30
CA ILE A 60 -35.10 -5.02 -19.10
C ILE A 60 -35.22 -3.59 -18.59
N THR A 61 -35.96 -3.38 -17.49
CA THR A 61 -35.91 -2.16 -16.68
C THR A 61 -35.30 -2.48 -15.32
N GLY A 62 -34.00 -2.27 -15.17
CA GLY A 62 -33.29 -2.50 -13.91
C GLY A 62 -31.78 -2.19 -13.99
N PRO A 63 -31.17 -1.60 -12.94
CA PRO A 63 -29.79 -1.13 -12.99
C PRO A 63 -28.81 -2.29 -12.74
N GLY A 64 -27.91 -2.53 -13.69
CA GLY A 64 -26.71 -3.34 -13.51
C GLY A 64 -26.58 -4.50 -14.49
N VAL A 65 -25.51 -4.48 -15.28
CA VAL A 65 -25.15 -5.54 -16.23
C VAL A 65 -24.36 -6.63 -15.48
N LYS A 66 -24.99 -7.79 -15.27
CA LYS A 66 -24.30 -9.06 -15.04
C LYS A 66 -24.60 -10.00 -16.19
N ASP A 67 -23.62 -10.81 -16.56
CA ASP A 67 -23.76 -11.84 -17.58
C ASP A 67 -24.21 -13.20 -16.99
N VAL A 68 -25.31 -13.18 -16.23
CA VAL A 68 -25.91 -14.38 -15.63
C VAL A 68 -26.43 -15.34 -16.71
N LEU A 69 -26.84 -14.77 -17.84
CA LEU A 69 -27.27 -15.49 -19.03
C LEU A 69 -26.14 -16.34 -19.60
N ASN A 70 -24.96 -15.78 -19.93
CA ASN A 70 -23.89 -16.60 -20.50
C ASN A 70 -23.39 -17.68 -19.55
N GLN A 71 -23.47 -17.47 -18.24
CA GLN A 71 -23.13 -18.50 -17.26
C GLN A 71 -24.09 -19.68 -17.24
N ALA A 72 -25.39 -19.39 -17.21
CA ALA A 72 -26.43 -20.43 -17.25
C ALA A 72 -26.32 -21.19 -18.58
N ILE A 73 -26.17 -20.45 -19.68
CA ILE A 73 -25.92 -20.98 -21.02
C ILE A 73 -24.67 -21.89 -21.04
N ILE A 74 -23.51 -21.43 -20.59
CA ILE A 74 -22.27 -22.22 -20.58
C ILE A 74 -22.42 -23.48 -19.72
N LYS A 75 -23.12 -23.39 -18.59
CA LYS A 75 -23.37 -24.54 -17.72
C LYS A 75 -24.32 -25.55 -18.39
N THR A 76 -25.42 -25.08 -18.97
CA THR A 76 -26.39 -25.89 -19.73
C THR A 76 -25.73 -26.60 -20.91
N VAL A 77 -24.84 -25.91 -21.63
CA VAL A 77 -24.04 -26.48 -22.72
C VAL A 77 -23.02 -27.49 -22.20
N LYS A 78 -22.25 -27.18 -21.15
CA LYS A 78 -21.24 -28.10 -20.59
C LYS A 78 -21.85 -29.36 -19.97
N GLU A 79 -23.02 -29.24 -19.37
CA GLU A 79 -23.71 -30.34 -18.68
C GLU A 79 -24.70 -31.07 -19.62
N ASN A 80 -24.79 -30.70 -20.90
CA ASN A 80 -25.71 -31.25 -21.91
C ASN A 80 -27.18 -31.28 -21.44
N GLN A 81 -27.60 -30.28 -20.67
CA GLN A 81 -28.91 -30.28 -20.00
C GLN A 81 -30.06 -29.82 -20.92
N ASP A 82 -29.78 -29.07 -21.98
CA ASP A 82 -30.82 -28.59 -22.92
C ASP A 82 -30.32 -28.56 -24.37
N SER A 83 -30.83 -29.49 -25.17
CA SER A 83 -30.51 -29.65 -26.58
C SER A 83 -30.99 -28.50 -27.47
N LYS A 84 -32.03 -27.75 -27.06
CA LYS A 84 -32.49 -26.56 -27.81
C LYS A 84 -31.53 -25.38 -27.64
N VAL A 85 -31.01 -25.18 -26.43
CA VAL A 85 -30.01 -24.14 -26.13
C VAL A 85 -28.72 -24.41 -26.87
N ILE A 86 -28.24 -25.66 -26.86
CA ILE A 86 -27.03 -26.08 -27.60
C ILE A 86 -27.21 -25.85 -29.12
N PHE A 87 -28.36 -26.21 -29.67
CA PHE A 87 -28.66 -25.97 -31.08
C PHE A 87 -28.69 -24.47 -31.42
N LYS A 88 -29.32 -23.64 -30.57
CA LYS A 88 -29.40 -22.20 -30.77
C LYS A 88 -28.04 -21.51 -30.69
N ILE A 89 -27.18 -21.93 -29.77
CA ILE A 89 -25.80 -21.40 -29.66
C ILE A 89 -24.94 -21.83 -30.84
N SER A 90 -25.10 -23.07 -31.31
CA SER A 90 -24.43 -23.56 -32.52
C SER A 90 -24.83 -22.73 -33.73
N ASN A 91 -26.11 -22.40 -33.89
CA ASN A 91 -26.58 -21.50 -34.94
C ASN A 91 -26.03 -20.07 -34.78
N ILE A 92 -26.00 -19.51 -33.57
CA ILE A 92 -25.40 -18.17 -33.34
C ILE A 92 -23.91 -18.18 -33.68
N GLN A 93 -23.20 -19.28 -33.37
CA GLN A 93 -21.79 -19.45 -33.70
C GLN A 93 -21.55 -19.50 -35.22
N GLU A 94 -22.43 -20.17 -35.97
CA GLU A 94 -22.37 -20.26 -37.44
C GLU A 94 -22.80 -18.94 -38.14
N GLU A 95 -23.84 -18.26 -37.64
CA GLU A 95 -24.37 -17.04 -38.25
C GLU A 95 -23.57 -15.79 -37.89
N ASN A 96 -23.24 -15.60 -36.61
CA ASN A 96 -22.49 -14.44 -36.13
C ASN A 96 -21.88 -14.68 -34.74
N ILE A 97 -20.67 -15.22 -34.73
CA ILE A 97 -19.91 -15.55 -33.51
C ILE A 97 -19.69 -14.35 -32.57
N HIS A 98 -19.69 -13.11 -33.08
CA HIS A 98 -19.49 -11.91 -32.25
C HIS A 98 -20.63 -11.71 -31.23
N LYS A 99 -21.84 -12.19 -31.51
CA LYS A 99 -22.98 -12.12 -30.56
C LYS A 99 -22.78 -12.96 -29.30
N LEU A 100 -21.84 -13.91 -29.30
CA LEU A 100 -21.49 -14.73 -28.13
C LEU A 100 -20.50 -14.03 -27.20
N PHE A 101 -19.87 -12.96 -27.67
CA PHE A 101 -18.86 -12.21 -26.91
C PHE A 101 -19.44 -10.88 -26.44
N ASN A 102 -18.85 -10.35 -25.39
CA ASN A 102 -19.23 -9.05 -24.88
C ASN A 102 -18.92 -7.97 -25.95
N PRO A 103 -19.89 -7.13 -26.37
CA PRO A 103 -19.66 -6.11 -27.40
C PRO A 103 -18.59 -5.08 -27.03
N PHE A 104 -18.22 -4.98 -25.74
CA PHE A 104 -17.04 -4.20 -25.32
C PHE A 104 -15.75 -4.64 -26.02
N PHE A 105 -15.64 -5.92 -26.44
CA PHE A 105 -14.48 -6.42 -27.21
C PHE A 105 -14.39 -5.86 -28.64
N ASP A 106 -15.48 -5.36 -29.20
CA ASP A 106 -15.51 -4.76 -30.55
C ASP A 106 -15.29 -3.23 -30.53
N LEU A 107 -15.13 -2.62 -29.34
CA LEU A 107 -14.81 -1.20 -29.24
C LEU A 107 -13.42 -0.94 -29.83
N LYS A 108 -13.35 -0.08 -30.85
CA LYS A 108 -12.10 0.29 -31.55
C LYS A 108 -10.97 0.78 -30.62
N GLY A 109 -11.30 1.23 -29.42
CA GLY A 109 -10.35 1.71 -28.40
C GLY A 109 -10.08 0.74 -27.25
N PHE A 110 -10.67 -0.46 -27.25
CA PHE A 110 -10.48 -1.45 -26.20
C PHE A 110 -9.68 -2.64 -26.72
N ASN A 111 -8.57 -2.93 -26.05
CA ASN A 111 -7.78 -4.14 -26.23
C ASN A 111 -7.78 -4.90 -24.91
N GLY A 112 -8.53 -6.00 -24.84
CA GLY A 112 -8.66 -6.79 -23.62
C GLY A 112 -7.34 -7.28 -23.04
N HIS A 113 -6.30 -7.47 -23.85
CA HIS A 113 -4.96 -7.85 -23.37
C HIS A 113 -4.18 -6.67 -22.81
N GLU A 114 -4.21 -5.52 -23.49
CA GLU A 114 -3.45 -4.35 -23.04
C GLU A 114 -4.15 -3.63 -21.88
N ASP A 115 -5.48 -3.59 -21.89
CA ASP A 115 -6.32 -2.84 -20.95
C ASP A 115 -6.66 -3.62 -19.67
N THR A 116 -6.36 -4.93 -19.64
CA THR A 116 -6.39 -5.71 -18.39
C THR A 116 -5.08 -5.55 -17.66
N LEU A 117 -5.01 -4.53 -16.80
CA LEU A 117 -3.79 -4.18 -16.06
C LEU A 117 -3.35 -5.29 -15.11
N VAL A 118 -2.04 -5.37 -14.88
CA VAL A 118 -1.46 -6.25 -13.87
C VAL A 118 -1.80 -5.72 -12.48
N GLU A 119 -2.92 -6.18 -11.92
CA GLU A 119 -3.37 -5.75 -10.61
C GLU A 119 -2.45 -6.30 -9.51
N VAL A 120 -1.50 -5.47 -9.04
CA VAL A 120 -0.41 -5.89 -8.15
C VAL A 120 -0.87 -6.33 -6.77
N PHE A 121 -2.03 -5.89 -6.30
CA PHE A 121 -2.57 -6.36 -5.02
C PHE A 121 -2.92 -7.86 -5.10
N HIS A 122 -3.62 -8.29 -6.15
CA HIS A 122 -3.99 -9.68 -6.36
C HIS A 122 -2.86 -10.52 -6.93
N VAL A 123 -2.05 -9.97 -7.84
CA VAL A 123 -0.97 -10.71 -8.49
C VAL A 123 0.20 -10.94 -7.53
N VAL A 124 0.65 -9.89 -6.84
CA VAL A 124 1.84 -9.95 -5.99
C VAL A 124 1.48 -10.27 -4.54
N LEU A 125 0.64 -9.47 -3.88
CA LEU A 125 0.35 -9.65 -2.44
C LEU A 125 -0.52 -10.88 -2.16
N LEU A 126 -1.76 -10.89 -2.68
CA LEU A 126 -2.70 -12.02 -2.51
C LEU A 126 -2.45 -13.16 -3.50
N GLY A 127 -1.34 -13.11 -4.22
CA GLY A 127 -0.90 -14.10 -5.18
C GLY A 127 0.44 -14.67 -4.78
N ILE A 128 1.50 -14.20 -5.42
CA ILE A 128 2.87 -14.70 -5.28
C ILE A 128 3.29 -14.78 -3.80
N LEU A 129 3.18 -13.67 -3.05
CA LEU A 129 3.58 -13.63 -1.63
C LEU A 129 2.71 -14.55 -0.78
N LYS A 130 1.39 -14.53 -0.98
CA LYS A 130 0.46 -15.44 -0.30
C LYS A 130 0.81 -16.90 -0.53
N TYR A 131 1.14 -17.27 -1.77
CA TYR A 131 1.48 -18.65 -2.10
C TYR A 131 2.81 -19.07 -1.47
N LEU A 132 3.85 -18.25 -1.61
CA LEU A 132 5.19 -18.54 -1.08
C LEU A 132 5.23 -18.54 0.45
N TYR A 133 4.50 -17.63 1.09
CA TYR A 133 4.42 -17.60 2.56
C TYR A 133 3.68 -18.83 3.11
N ARG A 134 2.60 -19.27 2.45
CA ARG A 134 1.91 -20.51 2.82
C ARG A 134 2.81 -21.73 2.67
N ASP A 135 3.57 -21.83 1.56
CA ASP A 135 4.59 -22.88 1.39
C ASP A 135 5.62 -22.85 2.52
N LEU A 136 6.14 -21.67 2.86
CA LEU A 136 7.09 -21.50 3.95
C LEU A 136 6.51 -22.02 5.27
N ILE A 137 5.35 -21.52 5.70
CA ILE A 137 4.75 -21.86 6.99
C ILE A 137 4.38 -23.35 7.08
N ASN A 138 3.93 -23.96 5.98
CA ASN A 138 3.60 -25.39 5.95
C ASN A 138 4.83 -26.28 6.10
N ASN A 139 6.01 -25.81 5.68
CA ASN A 139 7.26 -26.55 5.77
C ASN A 139 8.05 -26.27 7.06
N LEU A 140 7.57 -25.38 7.94
CA LEU A 140 8.20 -25.13 9.24
C LEU A 140 7.66 -26.08 10.32
N SER A 141 8.56 -26.62 11.13
CA SER A 141 8.24 -27.33 12.38
C SER A 141 7.60 -26.39 13.42
N SER A 142 7.06 -26.96 14.51
CA SER A 142 6.48 -26.17 15.61
C SER A 142 7.53 -25.24 16.25
N ASP A 143 8.75 -25.73 16.47
CA ASP A 143 9.82 -24.94 17.09
C ASP A 143 10.31 -23.81 16.17
N GLN A 144 10.39 -24.07 14.86
CA GLN A 144 10.74 -23.02 13.88
C GLN A 144 9.64 -21.96 13.76
N LYS A 145 8.37 -22.32 13.93
CA LYS A 145 7.26 -21.35 13.98
C LYS A 145 7.35 -20.47 15.22
N ASP A 146 7.71 -21.05 16.36
CA ASP A 146 7.99 -20.32 17.60
C ASP A 146 9.15 -19.35 17.45
N GLU A 147 10.24 -19.78 16.80
CA GLU A 147 11.37 -18.91 16.46
C GLU A 147 10.96 -17.78 15.50
N LEU A 148 10.16 -18.08 14.48
CA LEU A 148 9.63 -17.07 13.55
C LEU A 148 8.81 -16.01 14.30
N ILE A 149 7.98 -16.42 15.26
CA ILE A 149 7.21 -15.49 16.10
C ILE A 149 8.16 -14.59 16.89
N ALA A 150 9.18 -15.16 17.54
CA ALA A 150 10.15 -14.39 18.32
C ALA A 150 10.92 -13.36 17.45
N ARG A 151 11.36 -13.78 16.26
CA ARG A 151 12.05 -12.88 15.31
C ARG A 151 11.14 -11.77 14.78
N LEU A 152 9.88 -12.09 14.46
CA LEU A 152 8.88 -11.08 14.06
C LEU A 152 8.55 -10.10 15.18
N GLN A 153 8.58 -10.54 16.44
CA GLN A 153 8.38 -9.66 17.62
C GLN A 153 9.55 -8.70 17.82
N SER A 154 10.77 -9.14 17.55
CA SER A 154 11.99 -8.34 17.71
C SER A 154 12.37 -7.51 16.48
N PHE A 155 11.66 -7.67 15.36
CA PHE A 155 11.95 -6.91 14.15
C PHE A 155 11.67 -5.42 14.36
N ASP A 156 12.67 -4.57 14.12
CA ASP A 156 12.49 -3.12 14.28
C ASP A 156 11.63 -2.56 13.13
N THR A 157 10.45 -2.04 13.48
CA THR A 157 9.49 -1.45 12.53
C THR A 157 9.74 0.03 12.24
N ASN A 158 10.72 0.66 12.90
CA ASN A 158 11.02 2.08 12.73
C ASN A 158 11.27 2.43 11.25
N ASN A 159 10.76 3.59 10.84
CA ASN A 159 10.88 4.13 9.47
C ASN A 159 10.22 3.32 8.35
N LEU A 160 9.51 2.21 8.65
CA LEU A 160 8.73 1.44 7.66
C LEU A 160 7.28 1.90 7.52
N ASN A 161 6.80 2.77 8.43
CA ASN A 161 5.41 3.21 8.53
C ASN A 161 4.41 2.03 8.60
N ILE A 162 4.78 0.99 9.35
CA ILE A 162 3.92 -0.17 9.65
C ILE A 162 3.56 -0.15 11.14
N PRO A 163 2.34 -0.59 11.52
CA PRO A 163 1.98 -0.72 12.92
C PRO A 163 2.82 -1.81 13.59
N PRO A 164 2.84 -1.86 14.94
CA PRO A 164 3.48 -2.93 15.68
C PRO A 164 3.06 -4.32 15.17
N ILE A 165 4.04 -5.20 14.97
CA ILE A 165 3.83 -6.51 14.34
C ILE A 165 3.07 -7.44 15.30
N LYS A 166 1.90 -7.90 14.88
CA LYS A 166 1.15 -8.96 15.56
C LYS A 166 1.71 -10.33 15.18
N ALA A 167 2.92 -10.65 15.61
CA ALA A 167 3.69 -11.82 15.14
C ALA A 167 2.93 -13.15 15.25
N LYS A 168 2.32 -13.42 16.42
CA LYS A 168 1.52 -14.63 16.64
C LYS A 168 0.36 -14.76 15.64
N TYR A 169 -0.29 -13.63 15.31
CA TYR A 169 -1.36 -13.61 14.30
C TYR A 169 -0.83 -13.93 12.90
N LEU A 170 0.32 -13.35 12.51
CA LEU A 170 0.93 -13.58 11.19
C LEU A 170 1.32 -15.05 10.95
N VAL A 171 1.69 -15.77 12.02
CA VAL A 171 2.09 -17.18 11.93
C VAL A 171 0.90 -18.13 12.11
N GLN A 172 0.04 -17.90 13.11
CA GLN A 172 -1.06 -18.83 13.43
C GLN A 172 -2.24 -18.72 12.47
N HIS A 173 -2.54 -17.51 11.98
CA HIS A 173 -3.67 -17.25 11.09
C HIS A 173 -3.21 -16.96 9.65
N TYR A 174 -2.11 -17.58 9.22
CA TYR A 174 -1.46 -17.35 7.93
C TYR A 174 -2.38 -17.54 6.70
N LEU A 175 -3.48 -18.31 6.85
CA LEU A 175 -4.49 -18.50 5.80
C LEU A 175 -5.39 -17.28 5.58
N SER A 176 -5.57 -16.44 6.59
CA SER A 176 -6.49 -15.29 6.60
C SER A 176 -5.80 -13.93 6.44
N LEU A 177 -4.51 -13.94 6.09
CA LEU A 177 -3.75 -12.71 5.89
C LEU A 177 -4.25 -11.90 4.70
N VAL A 178 -4.19 -10.58 4.85
CA VAL A 178 -4.57 -9.59 3.83
C VAL A 178 -3.34 -8.86 3.28
N GLY A 179 -3.50 -8.03 2.24
CA GLY A 179 -2.38 -7.39 1.55
C GLY A 179 -1.43 -6.59 2.46
N LYS A 180 -1.96 -5.89 3.48
CA LYS A 180 -1.12 -5.16 4.46
C LYS A 180 -0.20 -6.08 5.26
N ASP A 181 -0.65 -7.29 5.58
CA ASP A 181 0.14 -8.27 6.34
C ASP A 181 1.30 -8.80 5.48
N PHE A 182 1.04 -9.03 4.19
CA PHE A 182 2.08 -9.42 3.23
C PHE A 182 3.10 -8.30 2.98
N LYS A 183 2.69 -7.01 2.99
CA LYS A 183 3.63 -5.88 2.95
C LYS A 183 4.53 -5.84 4.18
N VAL A 184 4.04 -6.19 5.37
CA VAL A 184 4.87 -6.33 6.57
C VAL A 184 5.87 -7.49 6.40
N LEU A 185 5.37 -8.66 5.98
CA LEU A 185 6.18 -9.87 5.85
C LEU A 185 7.31 -9.71 4.84
N ILE A 186 7.07 -9.13 3.66
CA ILE A 186 8.13 -8.99 2.64
C ILE A 186 9.24 -8.02 3.05
N GLN A 187 8.94 -7.02 3.87
CA GLN A 187 9.93 -6.08 4.41
C GLN A 187 10.76 -6.69 5.55
N ALA A 188 10.19 -7.63 6.30
CA ALA A 188 10.86 -8.33 7.39
C ALA A 188 11.56 -9.63 6.95
N ALA A 189 11.16 -10.19 5.81
CA ALA A 189 11.55 -11.51 5.30
C ALA A 189 13.07 -11.81 5.44
N PRO A 190 13.99 -10.90 5.04
CA PRO A 190 15.42 -11.17 5.12
C PRO A 190 15.92 -11.43 6.55
N PHE A 191 15.28 -10.81 7.54
CA PHE A 191 15.74 -10.85 8.92
C PHE A 191 15.06 -11.95 9.73
N VAL A 192 13.86 -12.38 9.31
CA VAL A 192 13.03 -13.31 10.07
C VAL A 192 12.86 -14.67 9.40
N PHE A 193 12.93 -14.77 8.07
CA PHE A 193 12.80 -16.05 7.36
C PHE A 193 14.14 -16.73 7.12
N PHE A 194 15.18 -15.98 6.79
CA PHE A 194 16.46 -16.51 6.32
C PHE A 194 17.12 -17.50 7.30
N PRO A 195 17.08 -17.27 8.63
CA PRO A 195 17.61 -18.24 9.60
C PRO A 195 16.87 -19.59 9.61
N LEU A 196 15.68 -19.67 9.02
CA LEU A 196 14.78 -20.82 9.07
C LEU A 196 14.70 -21.60 7.75
N ILE A 197 15.34 -21.12 6.68
CA ILE A 197 15.22 -21.67 5.33
C ILE A 197 16.58 -21.96 4.71
N GLN A 198 16.61 -22.86 3.73
CA GLN A 198 17.81 -23.25 2.99
C GLN A 198 18.26 -22.17 1.98
N GLU A 199 19.53 -22.26 1.54
CA GLU A 199 20.18 -21.27 0.67
C GLU A 199 19.48 -21.04 -0.69
N ALA A 200 18.87 -22.07 -1.28
CA ALA A 200 18.12 -21.89 -2.53
C ALA A 200 16.89 -20.98 -2.33
N LYS A 201 16.10 -21.24 -1.26
CA LYS A 201 14.94 -20.41 -0.89
C LYS A 201 15.39 -19.01 -0.47
N HIS A 202 16.56 -18.88 0.14
CA HIS A 202 17.17 -17.61 0.50
C HIS A 202 17.32 -16.68 -0.72
N LYS A 203 18.01 -17.15 -1.77
CA LYS A 203 18.22 -16.38 -3.01
C LYS A 203 16.89 -15.98 -3.66
N MET A 204 15.92 -16.88 -3.70
CA MET A 204 14.57 -16.61 -4.22
C MET A 204 13.88 -15.49 -3.42
N TRP A 205 13.84 -15.57 -2.09
CA TRP A 205 13.21 -14.53 -1.27
C TRP A 205 13.95 -13.19 -1.36
N THR A 206 15.29 -13.18 -1.43
CA THR A 206 16.06 -11.95 -1.67
C THR A 206 15.64 -11.27 -2.98
N SER A 207 15.55 -12.04 -4.08
CA SER A 207 15.11 -11.50 -5.37
C SER A 207 13.68 -10.96 -5.32
N LEU A 208 12.78 -11.62 -4.59
CA LEU A 208 11.41 -11.15 -4.39
C LEU A 208 11.33 -9.87 -3.56
N CYS A 209 12.13 -9.74 -2.49
CA CYS A 209 12.23 -8.50 -1.71
C CYS A 209 12.66 -7.32 -2.59
N HIS A 210 13.69 -7.51 -3.43
CA HIS A 210 14.14 -6.48 -4.37
C HIS A 210 13.08 -6.15 -5.40
N LEU A 211 12.44 -7.15 -6.01
CA LEU A 211 11.34 -6.93 -6.95
C LEU A 211 10.19 -6.13 -6.31
N CYS A 212 9.72 -6.54 -5.13
CA CYS A 212 8.64 -5.84 -4.43
C CYS A 212 9.02 -4.38 -4.08
N SER A 213 10.27 -4.13 -3.69
CA SER A 213 10.74 -2.77 -3.39
C SER A 213 10.67 -1.81 -4.59
N ILE A 214 10.65 -2.34 -5.82
CA ILE A 214 10.47 -1.59 -7.08
C ILE A 214 9.00 -1.51 -7.48
N ILE A 215 8.26 -2.64 -7.39
CA ILE A 215 6.84 -2.69 -7.72
C ILE A 215 6.03 -1.68 -6.90
N PHE A 216 6.34 -1.53 -5.62
CA PHE A 216 5.60 -0.65 -4.70
C PHE A 216 6.14 0.78 -4.63
N GLN A 217 7.03 1.19 -5.54
CA GLN A 217 7.41 2.59 -5.68
C GLN A 217 6.21 3.43 -6.13
N THR A 218 6.00 4.57 -5.47
CA THR A 218 4.91 5.50 -5.81
C THR A 218 5.33 6.60 -6.78
N HIS A 219 6.62 6.65 -7.13
CA HIS A 219 7.22 7.65 -7.99
C HIS A 219 8.34 7.01 -8.81
N ILE A 220 8.42 7.33 -10.09
CA ILE A 220 9.45 6.84 -11.01
C ILE A 220 10.22 8.06 -11.52
N VAL A 221 11.50 8.19 -11.13
CA VAL A 221 12.34 9.32 -11.55
C VAL A 221 12.79 9.17 -13.00
N ASN A 222 13.23 7.96 -13.38
CA ASN A 222 13.68 7.65 -14.73
C ASN A 222 13.00 6.36 -15.21
N LEU A 223 12.08 6.48 -16.16
CA LEU A 223 11.28 5.36 -16.65
C LEU A 223 12.14 4.26 -17.28
N LYS A 224 13.17 4.61 -18.07
CA LYS A 224 14.04 3.64 -18.75
C LYS A 224 14.79 2.77 -17.74
N SER A 225 15.46 3.39 -16.77
CA SER A 225 16.19 2.68 -15.71
C SER A 225 15.25 1.85 -14.84
N TYR A 226 14.08 2.38 -14.50
CA TYR A 226 13.05 1.66 -13.76
C TYR A 226 12.59 0.40 -14.48
N LEU A 227 12.25 0.49 -15.78
CA LEU A 227 11.80 -0.66 -16.57
C LEU A 227 12.89 -1.71 -16.75
N SER A 228 14.14 -1.29 -16.98
CA SER A 228 15.29 -2.20 -17.02
C SER A 228 15.43 -2.98 -15.71
N ASN A 229 15.34 -2.28 -14.56
CA ASN A 229 15.39 -2.92 -13.25
C ASN A 229 14.19 -3.84 -13.02
N LEU A 230 12.97 -3.38 -13.30
CA LEU A 230 11.74 -4.15 -13.10
C LEU A 230 11.78 -5.46 -13.89
N ASN A 231 12.17 -5.41 -15.17
CA ASN A 231 12.30 -6.60 -16.02
C ASN A 231 13.39 -7.53 -15.50
N TYR A 232 14.57 -6.98 -15.13
CA TYR A 232 15.66 -7.78 -14.57
C TYR A 232 15.24 -8.52 -13.30
N TYR A 233 14.72 -7.81 -12.30
CA TYR A 233 14.34 -8.44 -11.03
C TYR A 233 13.15 -9.39 -11.18
N THR A 234 12.26 -9.15 -12.16
CA THR A 234 11.20 -10.10 -12.50
C THR A 234 11.78 -11.40 -13.04
N GLN A 235 12.69 -11.33 -14.01
CA GLN A 235 13.34 -12.50 -14.60
C GLN A 235 14.21 -13.24 -13.58
N ASP A 236 15.01 -12.50 -12.81
CA ASP A 236 15.87 -13.03 -11.76
C ASP A 236 15.06 -13.80 -10.69
N PHE A 237 13.94 -13.22 -10.25
CA PHE A 237 13.00 -13.87 -9.34
C PHE A 237 12.41 -15.15 -9.93
N LEU A 238 11.89 -15.10 -11.17
CA LEU A 238 11.27 -16.27 -11.79
C LEU A 238 12.27 -17.42 -12.01
N LEU A 239 13.51 -17.11 -12.36
CA LEU A 239 14.57 -18.11 -12.54
C LEU A 239 14.93 -18.79 -11.20
N LYS A 240 15.09 -18.00 -10.13
CA LYS A 240 15.31 -18.51 -8.77
C LYS A 240 14.11 -19.28 -8.20
N LEU A 241 12.90 -18.88 -8.58
CA LEU A 241 11.67 -19.56 -8.21
C LEU A 241 11.57 -20.95 -8.85
N ILE A 242 11.76 -21.04 -10.17
CA ILE A 242 11.63 -22.31 -10.92
C ILE A 242 12.72 -23.29 -10.50
N SER A 243 13.95 -22.81 -10.27
CA SER A 243 15.04 -23.63 -9.74
C SER A 243 14.78 -24.16 -8.32
N THR A 244 13.92 -23.49 -7.55
CA THR A 244 13.48 -23.98 -6.23
C THR A 244 12.33 -24.98 -6.37
N ASN A 245 11.29 -24.65 -7.14
CA ASN A 245 10.16 -25.53 -7.42
C ASN A 245 9.46 -25.12 -8.73
N ALA A 246 9.52 -25.99 -9.74
CA ALA A 246 8.88 -25.73 -11.03
C ALA A 246 7.34 -25.72 -10.99
N GLN A 247 6.69 -26.28 -9.96
CA GLN A 247 5.22 -26.34 -9.88
C GLN A 247 4.54 -24.96 -9.86
N TRP A 248 5.28 -23.89 -9.52
CA TRP A 248 4.77 -22.54 -9.51
C TRP A 248 4.30 -22.05 -10.88
N VAL A 249 4.76 -22.66 -11.98
CA VAL A 249 4.30 -22.35 -13.36
C VAL A 249 2.80 -22.61 -13.54
N ASN A 250 2.20 -23.50 -12.75
CA ASN A 250 0.77 -23.79 -12.79
C ASN A 250 -0.09 -22.68 -12.17
N LYS A 251 0.52 -21.67 -11.54
CA LYS A 251 -0.20 -20.51 -10.99
C LYS A 251 -0.09 -19.35 -11.99
N PRO A 252 -1.21 -18.88 -12.58
CA PRO A 252 -1.18 -17.89 -13.65
C PRO A 252 -0.59 -16.54 -13.24
N LYS A 253 -0.61 -16.21 -11.93
CA LYS A 253 -0.09 -14.94 -11.40
C LYS A 253 1.41 -14.73 -11.65
N PHE A 254 2.19 -15.80 -11.72
CA PHE A 254 3.62 -15.69 -12.05
C PHE A 254 3.84 -15.32 -13.53
N HIS A 255 2.99 -15.82 -14.43
CA HIS A 255 3.00 -15.40 -15.83
C HIS A 255 2.49 -13.95 -15.97
N ILE A 256 1.40 -13.60 -15.30
CA ILE A 256 0.82 -12.25 -15.36
C ILE A 256 1.84 -11.18 -14.92
N LEU A 257 2.71 -11.49 -13.95
CA LEU A 257 3.77 -10.59 -13.50
C LEU A 257 4.71 -10.14 -14.64
N LEU A 258 4.94 -10.97 -15.66
CA LEU A 258 5.79 -10.61 -16.81
C LEU A 258 5.24 -9.43 -17.61
N HIS A 259 3.93 -9.16 -17.50
CA HIS A 259 3.25 -8.08 -18.22
C HIS A 259 3.21 -6.75 -17.44
N LEU A 260 3.84 -6.70 -16.25
CA LEU A 260 3.77 -5.54 -15.38
C LEU A 260 4.48 -4.32 -16.00
N SER A 261 5.57 -4.53 -16.72
CA SER A 261 6.31 -3.44 -17.36
C SER A 261 5.49 -2.73 -18.43
N GLN A 262 4.69 -3.46 -19.21
CA GLN A 262 3.74 -2.92 -20.19
C GLN A 262 2.66 -2.08 -19.50
N SER A 263 2.11 -2.56 -18.38
CA SER A 263 1.17 -1.77 -17.57
C SER A 263 1.81 -0.49 -17.05
N VAL A 264 3.08 -0.55 -16.60
CA VAL A 264 3.79 0.64 -16.11
C VAL A 264 4.07 1.66 -17.21
N ILE A 265 4.41 1.22 -18.43
CA ILE A 265 4.62 2.12 -19.57
C ILE A 265 3.36 2.95 -19.85
N ARG A 266 2.18 2.33 -19.78
CA ARG A 266 0.91 2.97 -20.13
C ARG A 266 0.32 3.81 -18.99
N PHE A 267 0.43 3.34 -17.74
CA PHE A 267 -0.31 3.90 -16.60
C PHE A 267 0.58 4.45 -15.47
N GLY A 268 1.90 4.40 -15.63
CA GLY A 268 2.85 4.86 -14.59
C GLY A 268 3.06 3.82 -13.49
N PRO A 269 3.51 4.22 -12.28
CA PRO A 269 3.82 3.26 -11.21
C PRO A 269 2.61 2.41 -10.82
N ALA A 270 2.85 1.14 -10.48
CA ALA A 270 1.78 0.17 -10.20
C ALA A 270 0.81 0.58 -9.09
N SER A 271 1.23 1.48 -8.20
CA SER A 271 0.35 2.08 -7.20
C SER A 271 -0.85 2.85 -7.78
N LEU A 272 -0.78 3.29 -9.05
CA LEU A 272 -1.85 4.06 -9.70
C LEU A 272 -3.02 3.17 -10.16
N PHE A 273 -2.76 1.90 -10.45
CA PHE A 273 -3.76 0.94 -10.92
C PHE A 273 -3.93 -0.25 -9.97
N ALA A 274 -3.49 -0.12 -8.72
CA ALA A 274 -3.76 -1.10 -7.67
C ALA A 274 -5.19 -0.94 -7.13
N THR A 275 -5.91 -2.05 -6.97
CA THR A 275 -7.32 -2.05 -6.55
C THR A 275 -7.53 -1.94 -5.04
N GLU A 276 -6.46 -1.89 -4.23
CA GLU A 276 -6.54 -1.84 -2.76
C GLU A 276 -7.44 -0.70 -2.26
N LYS A 277 -7.36 0.49 -2.87
CA LYS A 277 -8.22 1.64 -2.51
C LYS A 277 -9.68 1.38 -2.89
N PHE A 278 -9.92 0.79 -4.06
CA PHE A 278 -11.26 0.46 -4.52
C PHE A 278 -11.90 -0.64 -3.66
N GLU A 279 -11.14 -1.67 -3.29
CA GLU A 279 -11.61 -2.72 -2.38
C GLU A 279 -11.88 -2.19 -0.97
N SER A 280 -11.11 -1.21 -0.51
CA SER A 280 -11.39 -0.56 0.78
C SER A 280 -12.75 0.17 0.78
N TYR A 281 -13.23 0.59 -0.39
CA TYR A 281 -14.55 1.21 -0.55
C TYR A 281 -15.69 0.25 -0.23
N ASN A 282 -15.48 -1.07 -0.36
CA ASN A 282 -16.46 -2.07 0.09
C ASN A 282 -16.81 -1.95 1.56
N GLY A 283 -15.90 -1.44 2.38
CA GLY A 283 -16.19 -1.11 3.77
C GLY A 283 -17.29 -0.05 3.87
N VAL A 284 -17.20 1.02 3.06
CA VAL A 284 -18.16 2.13 3.04
C VAL A 284 -19.53 1.65 2.56
N VAL A 285 -19.56 0.85 1.50
CA VAL A 285 -20.77 0.20 0.97
C VAL A 285 -21.46 -0.65 2.03
N ARG A 286 -20.70 -1.52 2.70
CA ARG A 286 -21.23 -2.39 3.76
C ARG A 286 -21.75 -1.57 4.94
N GLN A 287 -21.08 -0.48 5.31
CA GLN A 287 -21.55 0.42 6.36
C GLN A 287 -22.89 1.04 6.01
N ALA A 288 -23.04 1.58 4.79
CA ALA A 288 -24.31 2.13 4.30
C ALA A 288 -25.44 1.07 4.35
N SER A 289 -25.13 -0.18 4.00
CA SER A 289 -26.08 -1.29 4.09
C SER A 289 -26.43 -1.69 5.53
N ILE A 290 -25.43 -1.80 6.42
CA ILE A 290 -25.61 -2.24 7.82
C ILE A 290 -26.52 -1.27 8.58
N HIS A 291 -26.39 0.03 8.30
CA HIS A 291 -27.12 1.11 8.95
C HIS A 291 -28.44 1.49 8.25
N SER A 292 -28.85 0.75 7.22
CA SER A 292 -30.17 0.92 6.60
C SER A 292 -31.25 0.12 7.30
N ASN A 293 -32.52 0.35 6.96
CA ASN A 293 -33.64 -0.47 7.43
C ASN A 293 -33.65 -1.89 6.82
N ARG A 294 -32.74 -2.15 5.88
CA ARG A 294 -32.49 -3.40 5.15
C ARG A 294 -33.67 -3.92 4.33
N GLN A 295 -34.71 -3.12 4.12
CA GLN A 295 -35.85 -3.48 3.28
C GLN A 295 -35.52 -3.35 1.79
N SER A 296 -34.72 -2.35 1.42
CA SER A 296 -34.19 -2.18 0.07
C SER A 296 -32.74 -1.69 0.12
N PRO A 297 -31.77 -2.58 0.44
CA PRO A 297 -30.38 -2.20 0.65
C PRO A 297 -29.78 -1.40 -0.52
N SER A 298 -30.06 -1.80 -1.77
CA SER A 298 -29.55 -1.11 -2.95
C SER A 298 -30.05 0.35 -3.05
N HIS A 299 -31.33 0.58 -2.76
CA HIS A 299 -31.91 1.92 -2.77
C HIS A 299 -31.35 2.78 -1.64
N ASP A 300 -31.22 2.20 -0.45
CA ASP A 300 -30.70 2.92 0.71
C ASP A 300 -29.22 3.29 0.55
N ILE A 301 -28.42 2.39 -0.02
CA ILE A 301 -27.01 2.65 -0.31
C ILE A 301 -26.90 3.73 -1.40
N ALA A 302 -27.70 3.65 -2.47
CA ALA A 302 -27.72 4.67 -3.52
C ALA A 302 -28.08 6.05 -2.96
N ASN A 303 -29.10 6.15 -2.10
CA ASN A 303 -29.46 7.41 -1.44
C ASN A 303 -28.36 7.91 -0.51
N THR A 304 -27.70 7.02 0.23
CA THR A 304 -26.57 7.37 1.09
C THR A 304 -25.42 7.96 0.28
N PHE A 305 -25.06 7.34 -0.85
CA PHE A 305 -24.02 7.87 -1.74
C PHE A 305 -24.44 9.15 -2.46
N ASN A 306 -25.72 9.32 -2.79
CA ASN A 306 -26.26 10.58 -3.30
C ASN A 306 -26.08 11.70 -2.26
N HIS A 307 -26.42 11.44 -0.99
CA HIS A 307 -26.17 12.40 0.09
C HIS A 307 -24.69 12.72 0.27
N TYR A 308 -23.79 11.73 0.22
CA TYR A 308 -22.34 11.99 0.29
C TYR A 308 -21.84 12.85 -0.87
N SER A 309 -22.33 12.58 -2.08
CA SER A 309 -21.97 13.34 -3.28
C SER A 309 -22.50 14.77 -3.24
N ALA A 310 -23.76 14.95 -2.86
CA ALA A 310 -24.37 16.26 -2.68
C ALA A 310 -23.64 17.07 -1.60
N LEU A 311 -23.33 16.45 -0.46
CA LEU A 311 -22.59 17.09 0.63
C LEU A 311 -21.19 17.50 0.16
N ARG A 312 -20.46 16.62 -0.55
CA ARG A 312 -19.16 16.95 -1.13
C ARG A 312 -19.24 18.11 -2.13
N TYR A 313 -20.25 18.11 -2.99
CA TYR A 313 -20.50 19.18 -3.96
C TYR A 313 -20.73 20.52 -3.26
N CYS A 314 -21.62 20.55 -2.26
CA CYS A 314 -21.92 21.73 -1.46
C CYS A 314 -20.68 22.24 -0.70
N LEU A 315 -19.96 21.36 0.00
CA LEU A 315 -18.77 21.72 0.78
C LEU A 315 -17.59 22.19 -0.10
N SER A 316 -17.52 21.72 -1.34
CA SER A 316 -16.50 22.17 -2.31
C SER A 316 -16.80 23.57 -2.85
N GLY A 317 -18.04 24.06 -2.69
CA GLY A 317 -18.53 25.34 -3.21
C GLY A 317 -19.16 25.23 -4.60
N GLY A 318 -19.74 24.06 -4.93
CA GLY A 318 -20.41 23.84 -6.22
C GLY A 318 -21.52 24.85 -6.52
N MET A 319 -21.92 24.91 -7.78
CA MET A 319 -22.94 25.83 -8.30
C MET A 319 -24.10 25.05 -8.90
N LEU A 320 -25.34 25.29 -8.45
CA LEU A 320 -26.49 24.74 -9.15
C LEU A 320 -26.87 25.66 -10.31
N GLN A 321 -26.82 25.13 -11.52
CA GLN A 321 -27.43 25.79 -12.68
C GLN A 321 -28.90 25.38 -12.72
N PRO A 322 -29.83 26.34 -12.61
CA PRO A 322 -31.24 26.03 -12.81
C PRO A 322 -31.52 25.69 -14.27
N THR A 323 -32.47 24.78 -14.47
CA THR A 323 -32.98 24.36 -15.79
C THR A 323 -33.81 25.44 -16.48
N ASP A 324 -34.32 26.42 -15.74
CA ASP A 324 -35.12 27.52 -16.28
C ASP A 324 -34.30 28.82 -16.32
N SER A 325 -34.33 29.51 -17.47
CA SER A 325 -33.60 30.75 -17.77
C SER A 325 -33.98 31.95 -16.88
N ARG A 326 -35.01 31.80 -16.04
CA ARG A 326 -35.52 32.84 -15.12
C ARG A 326 -34.96 32.75 -13.71
N THR A 327 -34.27 31.66 -13.37
CA THR A 327 -33.72 31.42 -12.03
C THR A 327 -32.22 31.67 -12.01
N LYS A 328 -31.72 32.34 -10.98
CA LYS A 328 -30.28 32.63 -10.84
C LYS A 328 -29.55 31.42 -10.29
N SER A 329 -28.34 31.17 -10.77
CA SER A 329 -27.48 30.10 -10.23
C SER A 329 -27.15 30.36 -8.76
N SER A 330 -27.33 29.33 -7.93
CA SER A 330 -27.02 29.39 -6.51
C SER A 330 -25.65 28.76 -6.25
N HIS A 331 -24.80 29.49 -5.54
CA HIS A 331 -23.45 29.04 -5.18
C HIS A 331 -23.44 28.59 -3.73
N PHE A 332 -22.86 27.42 -3.46
CA PHE A 332 -22.68 26.92 -2.09
C PHE A 332 -21.44 27.52 -1.38
N SER A 333 -20.90 28.63 -1.90
CA SER A 333 -19.77 29.35 -1.31
C SER A 333 -20.04 29.78 0.14
N ASN A 334 -21.28 30.15 0.48
CA ASN A 334 -21.68 30.49 1.85
C ASN A 334 -21.70 29.27 2.79
N VAL A 335 -22.03 28.08 2.29
CA VAL A 335 -21.97 26.83 3.05
C VAL A 335 -20.52 26.46 3.35
N LYS A 336 -19.65 26.58 2.35
CA LYS A 336 -18.20 26.45 2.52
C LYS A 336 -17.66 27.46 3.55
N LEU A 337 -18.06 28.73 3.45
CA LEU A 337 -17.66 29.77 4.41
C LEU A 337 -18.16 29.50 5.83
N LEU A 338 -19.39 28.99 5.99
CA LEU A 338 -19.95 28.61 7.29
C LEU A 338 -19.11 27.49 7.93
N LEU A 339 -18.78 26.45 7.16
CA LEU A 339 -17.89 25.38 7.62
C LEU A 339 -16.52 25.95 8.01
N LEU A 340 -15.91 26.78 7.17
CA LEU A 340 -14.58 27.37 7.41
C LEU A 340 -14.53 28.28 8.64
N LYS A 341 -15.63 28.97 8.95
CA LYS A 341 -15.70 29.97 10.04
C LYS A 341 -16.23 29.42 11.36
N ASN A 342 -16.76 28.20 11.39
CA ASN A 342 -17.41 27.64 12.58
C ASN A 342 -16.64 26.41 13.13
N PRO A 343 -15.78 26.60 14.16
CA PRO A 343 -15.03 25.51 14.78
C PRO A 343 -15.91 24.40 15.37
N THR A 344 -17.12 24.73 15.85
CA THR A 344 -18.04 23.74 16.40
C THR A 344 -18.53 22.77 15.33
N ILE A 345 -18.85 23.27 14.13
CA ILE A 345 -19.24 22.43 12.98
C ILE A 345 -18.03 21.60 12.50
N GLN A 346 -16.83 22.18 12.49
CA GLN A 346 -15.60 21.45 12.16
C GLN A 346 -15.39 20.28 13.12
N ASN A 347 -15.46 20.52 14.43
CA ASN A 347 -15.32 19.49 15.45
C ASN A 347 -16.41 18.41 15.33
N LEU A 348 -17.66 18.79 15.06
CA LEU A 348 -18.78 17.84 14.86
C LEU A 348 -18.53 16.90 13.67
N LEU A 349 -17.89 17.41 12.62
CA LEU A 349 -17.52 16.64 11.42
C LEU A 349 -16.17 15.92 11.57
N GLY A 350 -15.54 15.98 12.75
CA GLY A 350 -14.22 15.40 13.00
C GLY A 350 -13.08 16.08 12.23
N LEU A 351 -13.27 17.34 11.81
CA LEU A 351 -12.23 18.16 11.20
C LEU A 351 -11.42 18.83 12.32
N GLU A 352 -10.10 18.67 12.27
CA GLU A 352 -9.19 19.29 13.24
C GLU A 352 -9.32 20.82 13.21
N PRO A 353 -9.36 21.49 14.38
CA PRO A 353 -9.29 22.95 14.45
C PRO A 353 -7.95 23.39 13.84
N ASN A 354 -8.01 24.11 12.72
CA ASN A 354 -6.91 24.49 11.80
C ASN A 354 -6.71 23.61 10.55
N PHE A 355 -7.62 22.70 10.21
CA PHE A 355 -7.57 21.92 8.96
C PHE A 355 -7.32 22.78 7.70
N PHE A 356 -7.82 24.02 7.69
CA PHE A 356 -7.66 24.98 6.60
C PHE A 356 -6.63 26.10 6.89
N LYS A 357 -6.10 26.17 8.12
CA LYS A 357 -5.07 27.13 8.54
C LYS A 357 -3.78 26.37 8.86
N GLN A 358 -3.02 25.98 7.85
CA GLN A 358 -1.56 25.89 7.97
C GLN A 358 -0.96 25.46 6.62
N SER A 359 -0.11 26.31 6.04
CA SER A 359 1.07 25.78 5.39
C SER A 359 1.96 25.19 6.50
N THR A 360 1.68 23.96 6.95
CA THR A 360 2.51 23.32 7.97
C THR A 360 3.92 23.23 7.41
N ARG A 361 4.85 24.00 7.97
CA ARG A 361 6.25 23.96 7.57
C ARG A 361 6.88 22.76 8.23
N TYR A 362 7.40 21.86 7.41
CA TYR A 362 8.19 20.73 7.87
C TYR A 362 9.69 21.09 7.88
N PRO A 363 10.49 20.52 8.78
CA PRO A 363 10.10 19.59 9.83
C PRO A 363 9.32 20.28 10.98
N CYS A 364 8.41 19.55 11.64
CA CYS A 364 7.58 20.08 12.72
C CYS A 364 7.42 19.11 13.90
N ILE A 365 6.99 19.62 15.05
CA ILE A 365 6.75 18.83 16.27
C ILE A 365 5.25 18.61 16.44
N THR A 366 4.86 17.41 16.86
CA THR A 366 3.47 17.12 17.28
C THR A 366 3.31 17.28 18.78
N LEU A 367 2.10 17.59 19.25
CA LEU A 367 1.77 17.69 20.67
C LEU A 367 2.15 16.43 21.48
N ASN A 368 2.09 15.25 20.86
CA ASN A 368 2.48 14.00 21.51
C ASN A 368 4.00 13.86 21.71
N ALA A 369 4.80 14.44 20.83
CA ALA A 369 6.26 14.44 20.97
C ALA A 369 6.71 15.32 22.15
N GLN A 370 6.00 16.42 22.41
CA GLN A 370 6.24 17.31 23.55
C GLN A 370 5.90 16.66 24.90
N LYS A 371 4.97 15.70 24.94
CA LYS A 371 4.57 15.02 26.19
C LYS A 371 5.57 13.95 26.66
N LYS A 372 6.51 13.55 25.80
CA LYS A 372 7.51 12.51 26.08
C LYS A 372 8.91 13.09 26.26
N CYS A 373 9.01 14.35 26.64
CA CYS A 373 10.28 15.01 26.85
C CYS A 373 10.99 14.49 28.10
N ASP A 374 12.29 14.25 27.99
CA ASP A 374 13.14 14.01 29.15
C ASP A 374 13.61 15.35 29.71
N VAL A 375 12.97 15.81 30.78
CA VAL A 375 13.20 17.15 31.37
C VAL A 375 14.57 17.23 32.08
N HIS A 376 15.24 16.09 32.28
CA HIS A 376 16.49 16.00 33.06
C HIS A 376 17.77 15.94 32.21
N LYS A 377 17.68 16.01 30.88
CA LYS A 377 18.87 16.04 30.02
C LYS A 377 19.39 17.47 29.83
N ASP A 378 20.71 17.64 29.97
CA ASP A 378 21.39 18.88 29.64
C ASP A 378 21.47 19.10 28.13
N VAL A 379 21.13 20.32 27.70
CA VAL A 379 21.23 20.71 26.30
C VAL A 379 22.72 20.78 25.89
N PRO A 380 23.14 20.11 24.81
CA PRO A 380 24.51 20.16 24.32
C PRO A 380 24.98 21.59 23.99
N SER A 381 26.23 21.91 24.31
CA SER A 381 26.81 23.26 24.14
C SER A 381 26.63 23.81 22.74
N ILE A 382 26.84 22.98 21.71
CA ILE A 382 26.69 23.34 20.29
C ILE A 382 25.26 23.78 19.97
N ILE A 383 24.26 23.14 20.59
CA ILE A 383 22.85 23.49 20.41
C ILE A 383 22.51 24.76 21.19
N LYS A 384 22.99 24.90 22.43
CA LYS A 384 22.86 26.13 23.22
C LYS A 384 23.40 27.35 22.46
N THR A 385 24.52 27.21 21.74
CA THR A 385 25.08 28.31 20.94
C THR A 385 24.24 28.72 19.73
N GLN A 386 23.29 27.89 19.27
CA GLN A 386 22.40 28.24 18.15
C GLN A 386 21.33 29.27 18.54
N ASP A 387 20.96 29.31 19.82
CA ASP A 387 20.02 30.27 20.38
C ASP A 387 20.16 30.30 21.91
N LEU A 388 20.93 31.26 22.41
CA LEU A 388 21.27 31.39 23.83
C LEU A 388 20.06 31.72 24.72
N ASN A 389 19.01 32.29 24.12
CA ASN A 389 17.81 32.74 24.83
C ASN A 389 16.64 31.75 24.70
N ALA A 390 16.85 30.61 24.03
CA ALA A 390 15.79 29.64 23.77
C ALA A 390 15.74 28.54 24.83
N GLU A 391 14.52 28.17 25.21
CA GLU A 391 14.25 27.00 26.04
C GLU A 391 14.18 25.76 25.15
N TRP A 392 15.27 24.99 25.15
CA TRP A 392 15.38 23.78 24.33
C TRP A 392 14.72 22.58 25.01
N LEU A 393 13.82 21.92 24.30
CA LEU A 393 13.14 20.72 24.74
C LEU A 393 13.78 19.48 24.10
N ASN A 394 14.13 18.48 24.91
CA ASN A 394 14.51 17.16 24.41
C ASN A 394 13.22 16.41 24.05
N ILE A 395 13.01 16.08 22.76
CA ILE A 395 11.78 15.46 22.26
C ILE A 395 12.03 14.04 21.76
N SER A 396 10.99 13.19 21.78
CA SER A 396 11.12 11.80 21.31
C SER A 396 11.09 11.64 19.80
N SER A 397 10.51 12.60 19.07
CA SER A 397 10.23 12.47 17.63
C SER A 397 9.87 13.81 16.98
N PHE A 398 10.03 13.91 15.66
CA PHE A 398 9.50 15.02 14.86
C PHE A 398 8.96 14.51 13.51
N ASP A 399 8.06 15.28 12.89
CA ASP A 399 7.56 14.99 11.55
C ASP A 399 8.47 15.63 10.51
N LEU A 400 9.08 14.81 9.67
CA LEU A 400 9.92 15.25 8.55
C LEU A 400 9.06 15.71 7.37
N ASP A 401 7.94 15.05 7.14
CA ASP A 401 6.91 15.41 6.18
C ASP A 401 5.54 14.85 6.62
N LYS A 402 4.49 15.11 5.82
CA LYS A 402 3.12 14.65 6.10
C LYS A 402 2.93 13.13 6.27
N HIS A 403 3.93 12.34 5.90
CA HIS A 403 3.90 10.88 5.85
C HIS A 403 5.02 10.22 6.67
N GLN A 404 6.00 10.97 7.17
CA GLN A 404 7.18 10.41 7.82
C GLN A 404 7.50 11.13 9.14
N THR A 405 7.30 10.40 10.23
CA THR A 405 7.76 10.76 11.58
C THR A 405 9.09 10.08 11.87
N ILE A 406 10.07 10.84 12.34
CA ILE A 406 11.40 10.39 12.74
C ILE A 406 11.46 10.33 14.26
N ASN A 407 11.91 9.21 14.82
CA ASN A 407 12.05 9.01 16.26
C ASN A 407 13.52 9.04 16.69
N ALA A 408 13.77 9.39 17.95
CA ALA A 408 15.06 9.15 18.58
C ALA A 408 15.42 7.65 18.54
N ASN A 409 16.70 7.31 18.59
CA ASN A 409 17.22 5.94 18.46
C ASN A 409 16.90 5.26 17.11
N THR A 410 16.75 6.04 16.04
CA THR A 410 16.55 5.51 14.68
C THR A 410 17.63 5.98 13.72
N PHE A 411 17.66 5.39 12.52
CA PHE A 411 18.61 5.76 11.48
C PHE A 411 17.99 6.71 10.46
N ILE A 412 18.79 7.65 9.97
CA ILE A 412 18.40 8.66 8.99
C ILE A 412 19.43 8.77 7.87
N SER A 413 18.95 9.14 6.68
CA SER A 413 19.79 9.63 5.59
C SER A 413 19.88 11.14 5.67
N VAL A 414 21.09 11.68 5.61
CA VAL A 414 21.39 13.10 5.83
C VAL A 414 22.10 13.69 4.62
N LYS A 415 21.65 14.88 4.21
CA LYS A 415 22.35 15.71 3.22
C LYS A 415 23.42 16.54 3.94
N PRO A 416 24.70 16.44 3.53
CA PRO A 416 25.76 17.23 4.13
C PRO A 416 25.52 18.73 3.92
N GLN A 417 26.08 19.54 4.82
CA GLN A 417 26.02 21.00 4.70
C GLN A 417 26.91 21.52 3.56
N GLU A 418 28.01 20.82 3.26
CA GLU A 418 28.90 21.15 2.14
C GLU A 418 28.43 20.53 0.82
N ILE A 419 28.44 21.33 -0.25
CA ILE A 419 27.87 21.00 -1.57
C ILE A 419 28.56 19.79 -2.23
N ASN A 420 29.82 19.49 -1.88
CA ASN A 420 30.64 18.46 -2.53
C ASN A 420 30.70 17.12 -1.77
N GLN A 421 29.98 16.97 -0.67
CA GLN A 421 29.96 15.72 0.08
C GLN A 421 28.77 14.84 -0.33
N ASN A 422 28.98 13.51 -0.33
CA ASN A 422 27.90 12.55 -0.54
C ASN A 422 26.98 12.49 0.69
N ASN A 423 25.70 12.17 0.45
CA ASN A 423 24.76 11.84 1.53
C ASN A 423 25.33 10.73 2.41
N PHE A 424 25.07 10.82 3.72
CA PHE A 424 25.55 9.84 4.70
C PHE A 424 24.40 9.31 5.56
N ILE A 425 24.66 8.21 6.25
CA ILE A 425 23.73 7.62 7.21
C ILE A 425 24.16 8.06 8.61
N ALA A 426 23.21 8.41 9.47
CA ALA A 426 23.45 8.69 10.87
C ALA A 426 22.43 7.99 11.77
N PHE A 427 22.85 7.65 12.99
CA PHE A 427 21.99 7.14 14.05
C PHE A 427 21.67 8.27 15.03
N ILE A 428 20.39 8.49 15.32
CA ILE A 428 19.94 9.57 16.20
C ILE A 428 20.12 9.15 17.66
N SER A 429 20.94 9.90 18.40
CA SER A 429 21.03 9.79 19.86
C SER A 429 19.91 10.58 20.53
N ASP A 430 19.78 11.86 20.18
CA ASP A 430 18.87 12.80 20.82
C ASP A 430 18.31 13.83 19.83
N ILE A 431 17.08 14.30 20.10
CA ILE A 431 16.42 15.33 19.29
C ILE A 431 16.07 16.50 20.21
N TRP A 432 16.46 17.70 19.79
CA TRP A 432 16.28 18.93 20.52
C TRP A 432 15.48 19.91 19.69
N ALA A 433 14.49 20.55 20.29
CA ALA A 433 13.66 21.50 19.57
C ALA A 433 13.28 22.71 20.38
N VAL A 434 13.04 23.81 19.66
CA VAL A 434 12.50 25.07 20.18
C VAL A 434 11.29 25.43 19.34
N ASP A 435 10.18 25.72 20.02
CA ASP A 435 9.00 26.28 19.39
C ASP A 435 9.19 27.78 19.16
N LYS A 436 9.05 28.22 17.91
CA LYS A 436 8.99 29.64 17.56
C LYS A 436 7.64 29.90 16.91
N PHE A 437 7.08 31.09 17.15
CA PHE A 437 5.73 31.54 16.72
C PHE A 437 5.26 31.13 15.30
N SER A 438 6.14 30.82 14.36
CA SER A 438 5.80 30.42 12.98
C SER A 438 6.45 29.12 12.48
N TYR A 439 7.43 28.55 13.18
CA TYR A 439 8.12 27.31 12.78
C TYR A 439 8.95 26.75 13.94
N HIS A 440 9.24 25.45 13.88
CA HIS A 440 10.09 24.78 14.87
C HIS A 440 11.55 24.80 14.42
N LYS A 441 12.48 25.14 15.32
CA LYS A 441 13.91 24.84 15.11
C LYS A 441 14.19 23.49 15.74
N ILE A 442 14.66 22.53 14.95
CA ILE A 442 14.92 21.16 15.40
C ILE A 442 16.36 20.78 15.05
N TYR A 443 17.12 20.38 16.07
CA TYR A 443 18.49 19.89 15.96
C TYR A 443 18.57 18.45 16.46
N ILE A 444 19.49 17.69 15.88
CA ILE A 444 19.64 16.26 16.12
C ILE A 444 21.09 16.01 16.53
N GLN A 445 21.29 15.39 17.69
CA GLN A 445 22.57 14.75 18.01
C GLN A 445 22.57 13.36 17.41
N CYS A 446 23.57 13.07 16.59
CA CYS A 446 23.65 11.79 15.91
C CYS A 446 25.09 11.28 15.79
N LYS A 447 25.21 9.98 15.56
CA LYS A 447 26.47 9.29 15.25
C LYS A 447 26.46 8.94 13.78
N ARG A 448 27.40 9.49 13.01
CA ARG A 448 27.59 9.12 11.62
C ARG A 448 27.88 7.63 11.49
N CYS A 449 27.44 7.01 10.42
CA CYS A 449 27.64 5.60 10.14
C CYS A 449 28.60 5.40 8.97
N GLU A 450 29.50 4.43 9.12
CA GLU A 450 30.38 3.94 8.06
C GLU A 450 29.66 2.83 7.29
N ILE A 451 29.74 2.88 5.95
CA ILE A 451 29.19 1.85 5.06
C ILE A 451 30.28 0.80 4.82
N LEU A 452 29.96 -0.45 5.09
CA LEU A 452 30.87 -1.60 5.03
C LEU A 452 30.54 -2.49 3.82
N GLU A 453 31.12 -3.69 3.76
CA GLU A 453 30.86 -4.68 2.71
C GLU A 453 29.40 -5.17 2.67
N VAL A 454 29.04 -5.83 1.56
CA VAL A 454 27.76 -6.53 1.46
C VAL A 454 27.83 -7.79 2.32
N ASP A 455 26.89 -7.93 3.25
CA ASP A 455 26.73 -9.11 4.07
C ASP A 455 26.32 -10.30 3.19
N GLN A 456 27.09 -11.38 3.23
CA GLN A 456 26.83 -12.57 2.41
C GLN A 456 25.55 -13.29 2.82
N PHE A 457 25.22 -13.25 4.12
CA PHE A 457 23.99 -13.85 4.60
C PHE A 457 22.81 -13.01 4.15
N TYR A 458 22.73 -11.71 4.43
CA TYR A 458 21.53 -10.95 4.05
C TYR A 458 21.48 -10.55 2.56
N GLY A 459 22.62 -10.51 1.86
CA GLY A 459 22.73 -9.88 0.55
C GLY A 459 22.55 -8.36 0.58
N MET A 460 22.78 -7.74 1.75
CA MET A 460 22.53 -6.32 2.04
C MET A 460 23.76 -5.67 2.66
N ARG A 461 23.93 -4.34 2.54
CA ARG A 461 25.10 -3.65 3.09
C ARG A 461 25.12 -3.66 4.62
N ASN A 462 26.28 -4.00 5.16
CA ASN A 462 26.59 -3.74 6.56
C ASN A 462 26.92 -2.24 6.77
N ILE A 463 26.61 -1.75 7.96
CA ILE A 463 27.03 -0.45 8.46
C ILE A 463 27.46 -0.55 9.92
N ARG A 464 28.23 0.44 10.37
CA ARG A 464 28.69 0.57 11.76
C ARG A 464 28.55 2.02 12.23
N LYS A 465 28.09 2.23 13.46
CA LYS A 465 28.01 3.56 14.07
C LYS A 465 29.41 4.02 14.47
N LEU A 466 29.79 5.24 14.13
CA LEU A 466 31.03 5.85 14.61
C LEU A 466 30.85 6.33 16.07
N LEU A 467 31.98 6.53 16.78
CA LEU A 467 31.96 6.97 18.18
C LEU A 467 31.65 8.46 18.34
N LYS A 468 32.12 9.28 17.38
CA LYS A 468 31.96 10.73 17.42
C LYS A 468 30.50 11.12 17.19
N GLU A 469 29.97 11.95 18.09
CA GLU A 469 28.68 12.60 17.90
C GLU A 469 28.84 13.91 17.11
N GLU A 470 27.83 14.22 16.31
CA GLU A 470 27.71 15.44 15.55
C GLU A 470 26.29 16.01 15.68
N THR A 471 26.20 17.33 15.59
CA THR A 471 24.92 18.04 15.64
C THR A 471 24.52 18.46 14.23
N ILE A 472 23.32 18.07 13.79
CA ILE A 472 22.78 18.45 12.49
C ILE A 472 21.41 19.12 12.64
N SER A 473 21.05 19.97 11.68
CA SER A 473 19.68 20.49 11.58
C SER A 473 18.74 19.43 11.00
N ALA A 474 17.52 19.33 11.52
CA ALA A 474 16.49 18.44 10.98
C ALA A 474 16.14 18.78 9.52
N THR A 475 16.39 20.01 9.05
CA THR A 475 16.21 20.41 7.64
C THR A 475 17.16 19.69 6.68
N ASN A 476 18.25 19.11 7.19
CA ASN A 476 19.21 18.34 6.40
C ASN A 476 18.83 16.85 6.29
N VAL A 477 17.79 16.40 7.00
CA VAL A 477 17.33 15.01 6.96
C VAL A 477 16.57 14.78 5.65
N ILE A 478 16.97 13.73 4.93
CA ILE A 478 16.35 13.33 3.66
C ILE A 478 15.21 12.35 3.89
N SER A 479 15.44 11.34 4.74
CA SER A 479 14.47 10.30 5.06
C SER A 479 14.91 9.46 6.25
N GLY A 480 13.96 8.90 6.99
CA GLY A 480 14.22 7.78 7.90
C GLY A 480 14.58 6.51 7.13
N LEU A 481 15.51 5.72 7.68
CA LEU A 481 15.94 4.42 7.14
C LEU A 481 15.64 3.31 8.14
N ASN A 482 15.16 2.18 7.65
CA ASN A 482 15.05 0.95 8.43
C ASN A 482 16.36 0.17 8.32
N ILE A 483 17.00 -0.04 9.46
CA ILE A 483 18.29 -0.73 9.56
C ILE A 483 18.21 -1.66 10.77
N GLN A 484 18.51 -2.93 10.55
CA GLN A 484 18.38 -3.97 11.55
C GLN A 484 19.74 -4.30 12.17
N HIS A 485 19.76 -4.76 13.42
CA HIS A 485 20.97 -5.33 14.00
C HIS A 485 21.39 -6.60 13.26
N ASN A 486 22.69 -6.80 13.01
CA ASN A 486 23.20 -8.00 12.36
C ASN A 486 23.22 -9.18 13.36
N CYS A 487 22.03 -9.70 13.66
CA CYS A 487 21.81 -10.71 14.70
C CYS A 487 22.51 -12.03 14.38
N VAL A 488 22.66 -12.37 13.11
CA VAL A 488 23.28 -13.63 12.67
C VAL A 488 24.78 -13.59 12.94
N ARG A 489 25.49 -12.51 12.57
CA ARG A 489 26.92 -12.38 12.90
C ARG A 489 27.17 -12.18 14.39
N ALA A 490 26.26 -11.51 15.08
CA ALA A 490 26.36 -11.30 16.53
C ALA A 490 26.01 -12.54 17.38
N GLY A 491 25.35 -13.55 16.80
CA GLY A 491 24.89 -14.72 17.55
C GLY A 491 23.80 -14.41 18.58
N CYS A 492 22.91 -13.45 18.30
CA CYS A 492 21.89 -13.01 19.26
C CYS A 492 20.92 -14.15 19.64
N PRO A 493 20.82 -14.53 20.93
CA PRO A 493 19.98 -15.64 21.36
C PRO A 493 18.50 -15.25 21.46
N ILE A 494 17.61 -16.23 21.37
CA ILE A 494 16.19 -16.06 21.66
C ILE A 494 15.94 -16.36 23.14
N LYS A 495 15.39 -15.39 23.87
CA LYS A 495 15.12 -15.48 25.32
C LYS A 495 13.66 -15.13 25.62
N ARG A 496 13.14 -15.60 26.77
CA ARG A 496 11.80 -15.27 27.26
C ARG A 496 11.86 -14.03 28.16
N THR A 497 11.99 -12.85 27.56
CA THR A 497 12.19 -11.59 28.29
C THR A 497 11.11 -10.54 28.02
N LEU A 498 10.29 -10.72 26.98
CA LEU A 498 9.29 -9.72 26.60
C LEU A 498 7.98 -9.91 27.39
N PRO A 499 7.58 -9.00 28.29
CA PRO A 499 6.34 -9.13 29.01
C PRO A 499 5.14 -9.04 28.06
N ARG A 500 4.28 -10.06 28.06
CA ARG A 500 3.03 -10.01 27.29
C ARG A 500 2.15 -8.91 27.86
N LYS A 501 1.66 -8.02 27.00
CA LYS A 501 0.65 -7.04 27.39
C LYS A 501 -0.76 -7.57 27.12
N LEU A 502 -1.63 -7.47 28.12
CA LEU A 502 -3.08 -7.68 28.00
C LEU A 502 -3.74 -6.36 28.43
N GLU A 503 -4.65 -5.81 27.63
CA GLU A 503 -5.34 -4.55 27.95
C GLU A 503 -4.39 -3.38 28.31
N LYS A 504 -3.23 -3.33 27.63
CA LYS A 504 -2.12 -2.37 27.86
C LYS A 504 -1.36 -2.53 29.17
N GLN A 505 -1.70 -3.50 30.02
CA GLN A 505 -0.96 -3.82 31.24
C GLN A 505 0.00 -5.00 30.98
N PRO A 506 1.23 -4.96 31.53
CA PRO A 506 2.14 -6.11 31.48
C PRO A 506 1.56 -7.27 32.32
N THR A 507 1.78 -8.48 31.85
CA THR A 507 1.44 -9.73 32.56
C THR A 507 2.73 -10.48 32.92
N ASP A 508 2.64 -11.42 33.85
CA ASP A 508 3.79 -12.26 34.27
C ASP A 508 4.25 -13.23 33.18
N MET A 509 3.47 -13.41 32.12
CA MET A 509 3.85 -14.25 31.00
C MET A 509 4.85 -13.56 30.08
N MET A 510 6.07 -14.09 30.05
CA MET A 510 7.12 -13.65 29.14
C MET A 510 7.04 -14.35 27.79
N LEU A 511 7.09 -13.57 26.71
CA LEU A 511 7.16 -14.01 25.32
C LEU A 511 8.62 -14.17 24.90
N LYS A 512 8.86 -15.05 23.91
CA LYS A 512 10.17 -15.24 23.30
C LYS A 512 10.51 -14.04 22.41
N GLU A 513 11.70 -13.48 22.54
CA GLU A 513 12.23 -12.41 21.67
C GLU A 513 13.72 -12.63 21.41
N VAL A 514 14.24 -12.07 20.33
CA VAL A 514 15.68 -11.96 20.07
C VAL A 514 16.28 -10.95 21.04
N HIS A 515 17.23 -11.40 21.87
CA HIS A 515 17.96 -10.56 22.79
C HIS A 515 19.24 -10.05 22.12
N HIS A 516 19.21 -8.82 21.61
CA HIS A 516 20.33 -8.22 20.87
C HIS A 516 21.58 -8.04 21.74
N ASP A 517 22.75 -8.40 21.22
CA ASP A 517 24.03 -7.98 21.79
C ASP A 517 24.30 -6.51 21.43
N LEU A 518 24.04 -5.62 22.39
CA LEU A 518 24.21 -4.18 22.23
C LEU A 518 25.67 -3.75 22.09
N ASN A 519 26.63 -4.60 22.47
CA ASN A 519 28.06 -4.33 22.26
C ASN A 519 28.49 -4.59 20.81
N TYR A 520 27.72 -5.41 20.08
CA TYR A 520 28.01 -5.73 18.70
C TYR A 520 27.50 -4.64 17.76
N ASN A 521 28.35 -3.65 17.47
CA ASN A 521 28.04 -2.47 16.64
C ASN A 521 28.09 -2.77 15.12
N LEU A 522 27.26 -3.71 14.67
CA LEU A 522 27.10 -4.02 13.25
C LEU A 522 25.61 -4.12 12.89
N TYR A 523 25.23 -3.41 11.83
CA TYR A 523 23.84 -3.28 11.40
C TYR A 523 23.72 -3.48 9.89
N VAL A 524 22.53 -3.78 9.40
CA VAL A 524 22.25 -4.12 8.01
C VAL A 524 21.14 -3.22 7.47
N ILE A 525 21.39 -2.55 6.34
CA ILE A 525 20.37 -1.69 5.70
C ILE A 525 19.28 -2.58 5.10
N ASN A 526 18.01 -2.36 5.49
CA ASN A 526 16.89 -3.11 4.94
C ASN A 526 16.54 -2.65 3.52
N THR A 527 17.16 -3.26 2.50
CA THR A 527 16.84 -2.98 1.09
C THR A 527 15.52 -3.60 0.62
N GLY A 528 14.88 -4.41 1.46
CA GLY A 528 13.51 -4.91 1.25
C GLY A 528 12.42 -3.92 1.64
N SER A 529 12.77 -2.74 2.17
CA SER A 529 11.80 -1.69 2.50
C SER A 529 10.96 -1.28 1.28
N LEU A 530 9.65 -1.27 1.45
CA LEU A 530 8.71 -0.75 0.46
C LEU A 530 8.54 0.77 0.57
N ARG A 531 9.03 1.37 1.65
CA ARG A 531 8.98 2.82 1.89
C ARG A 531 10.33 3.45 1.59
N ALA A 532 10.30 4.51 0.79
CA ALA A 532 11.52 5.22 0.38
C ALA A 532 12.60 4.24 -0.12
N SER A 533 12.21 3.26 -0.96
CA SER A 533 13.09 2.16 -1.38
C SER A 533 14.36 2.68 -2.05
N GLU A 534 14.25 3.70 -2.91
CA GLU A 534 15.41 4.39 -3.49
C GLU A 534 16.37 4.96 -2.42
N LYS A 535 15.84 5.46 -1.29
CA LYS A 535 16.66 6.00 -0.19
C LYS A 535 17.35 4.90 0.61
N HIS A 536 16.79 3.69 0.64
CA HIS A 536 17.46 2.51 1.22
C HIS A 536 18.50 1.92 0.24
N HIS A 537 18.21 1.94 -1.06
CA HIS A 537 19.10 1.38 -2.10
C HIS A 537 20.29 2.29 -2.43
N SER A 538 20.09 3.60 -2.46
CA SER A 538 21.12 4.59 -2.82
C SER A 538 22.40 4.49 -1.97
N PRO A 539 22.34 4.48 -0.62
CA PRO A 539 23.52 4.27 0.21
C PRO A 539 23.97 2.81 0.19
N ALA A 540 23.08 1.86 -0.08
CA ALA A 540 23.45 0.45 -0.13
C ALA A 540 24.39 0.15 -1.32
N ARG A 541 24.33 0.90 -2.44
CA ARG A 541 25.14 0.69 -3.66
C ARG A 541 25.43 -0.81 -3.89
N ILE A 542 24.38 -1.63 -3.81
CA ILE A 542 24.50 -3.05 -4.12
C ILE A 542 24.77 -3.07 -5.62
N PRO A 543 25.93 -3.56 -6.06
CA PRO A 543 26.26 -3.55 -7.48
C PRO A 543 25.16 -4.29 -8.23
N ASN A 544 24.35 -3.53 -8.97
CA ASN A 544 23.37 -4.11 -9.87
C ASN A 544 24.19 -4.74 -11.01
N PRO A 545 24.16 -6.07 -11.21
CA PRO A 545 25.04 -6.74 -12.17
C PRO A 545 24.94 -6.16 -13.59
N HIS A 546 23.81 -5.49 -13.90
CA HIS A 546 23.50 -4.91 -15.19
C HIS A 546 23.91 -3.44 -15.38
N ILE A 547 24.33 -2.72 -14.33
CA ILE A 547 24.87 -1.35 -14.48
C ILE A 547 26.40 -1.41 -14.51
N ARG A 548 26.94 -2.19 -15.45
CA ARG A 548 28.31 -2.02 -15.95
C ARG A 548 28.19 -1.53 -17.39
N GLY A 549 28.14 -0.22 -17.57
CA GLY A 549 28.20 0.41 -18.89
C GLY A 549 27.19 1.53 -19.14
N SER A 550 27.27 2.62 -18.39
CA SER A 550 26.80 3.95 -18.87
C SER A 550 27.26 5.10 -17.96
N GLN A 551 28.47 5.02 -17.41
CA GLN A 551 29.14 6.16 -16.80
C GLN A 551 30.61 6.10 -17.21
N ASN A 552 30.87 6.56 -18.43
CA ASN A 552 32.09 7.26 -18.81
C ASN A 552 31.66 8.61 -19.36
#